data_AF-A0A2D9YYK0-F1
#
_entry.id   AF-A0A2D9YYK0-F1
#
_cell.length_a   1.000
_cell.length_b   1.000
_cell.length_c   1.000
_cell.angle_alpha   90.00
_cell.angle_beta   90.00
_cell.angle_gamma   90.00
#
_symmetry.space_group_name_H-M   'P 1'
#
loop_
_entity.id
_entity.type
_entity.pdbx_description
1 polymer ?
#
loop_
_entity_poly.entity_id
_entity_poly.type
_entity_poly.pdbx_seq_one_letter_code
_entity_poly.pdbx_strand_id
1 'polypeptide(L)'
;MHNSLLLFISEVVRGLVFSPLLVSYVFGGDPINIDGLFEDWDDVPTSYSDQNGDATTADYSFLKITHDSEFLFIYFKFHNGEFLMQDWNDFHLYIDADNDSMTGNTFHGIGAELEWTFGDRSGYKYSNGQQTELYQNDLSLRIAPTITSSEFEIAISRHSTALTIDGSQSITQGKIVLTENSNNGDMMPDNAGGISFTIFEDEVFPTEPITLGRLNDSDIRVLSYNTLNEGILDGDRQLHFKRIIQALDPDVIALQEHGDWEEIDDVIQSWFPNQQWHASWTYRDLVVLSRFSIINDANMISSERTMAALLDTEDELGKNLLIFNSHLSCCSNNEDRQQQVDEFAGAWREWILNNAGPFEIEAGTPFVHVGDFNYVGFRQQVETIRDGDIEDENQYGNDFLPDWDSTSIIDLFPRHTHRRMGYTWRKDGSSFNPGKLDYIFYSDATIDSGKHFILNTLAMDETALDYYGLEWHDTQEASDHLPVVFDIYTNNDVGIEKDHILPIMPTLYPNYPNPFNSTTTITFYLSKPEIVDLSIVDVMGNTVQKLIHEKRPVGNSLINWDGTNMMGESVTSGIYFSLLKVDGRSFENKMVLLK
;
A
#
# COMPACT_ATOMS: atom_id res chain seq x y z
N MET A 1 -45.80 67.38 -4.33
CA MET A 1 -46.72 66.71 -3.38
C MET A 1 -46.57 65.22 -3.63
N HIS A 2 -46.00 64.33 -2.81
CA HIS A 2 -45.42 64.30 -1.46
C HIS A 2 -43.92 63.95 -1.60
N ASN A 3 -42.99 64.71 -1.02
CA ASN A 3 -42.42 64.57 0.34
C ASN A 3 -41.89 63.14 0.63
N SER A 4 -40.60 62.84 0.48
CA SER A 4 -39.38 63.32 1.20
C SER A 4 -39.02 62.40 2.36
N LEU A 5 -37.96 61.58 2.20
CA LEU A 5 -36.79 61.61 3.09
C LEU A 5 -35.64 60.78 2.48
N LEU A 6 -34.91 61.40 1.55
CA LEU A 6 -33.55 61.04 1.19
C LEU A 6 -32.68 62.24 1.61
N LEU A 7 -31.54 61.94 2.24
CA LEU A 7 -30.42 62.82 2.67
C LEU A 7 -30.24 62.92 4.19
N PHE A 8 -29.15 62.31 4.65
CA PHE A 8 -28.04 62.85 5.47
C PHE A 8 -27.35 61.61 6.10
N ILE A 9 -26.20 61.12 5.64
CA ILE A 9 -24.83 61.63 5.86
C ILE A 9 -23.91 60.78 4.94
N SER A 10 -23.36 61.31 3.84
CA SER A 10 -22.00 61.85 3.65
C SER A 10 -20.83 61.05 4.25
N GLU A 11 -19.93 60.63 3.35
CA GLU A 11 -18.50 60.37 3.57
C GLU A 11 -18.10 59.25 4.54
N VAL A 12 -17.83 58.05 4.01
CA VAL A 12 -16.49 57.41 3.90
C VAL A 12 -16.66 56.20 2.96
N VAL A 13 -16.49 56.40 1.66
CA VAL A 13 -16.32 55.31 0.69
C VAL A 13 -14.89 55.37 0.22
N ARG A 14 -14.02 54.58 0.85
CA ARG A 14 -12.75 54.10 0.29
C ARG A 14 -12.17 53.02 1.20
N GLY A 15 -12.05 51.81 0.63
CA GLY A 15 -11.25 50.72 1.17
C GLY A 15 -12.06 49.74 2.01
N LEU A 16 -12.52 48.67 1.37
CA LEU A 16 -12.59 47.30 1.90
C LEU A 16 -13.15 46.43 0.77
N VAL A 17 -12.24 45.91 -0.06
CA VAL A 17 -12.54 44.76 -0.91
C VAL A 17 -12.63 43.58 0.05
N PHE A 18 -13.84 43.04 0.24
CA PHE A 18 -14.04 41.76 0.90
C PHE A 18 -13.40 40.69 0.02
N SER A 19 -12.27 40.14 0.49
CA SER A 19 -11.78 38.84 0.02
C SER A 19 -12.73 37.77 0.56
N PRO A 20 -13.25 36.84 -0.25
CA PRO A 20 -13.85 35.64 0.31
C PRO A 20 -12.69 34.78 0.82
N LEU A 21 -12.42 34.87 2.13
CA LEU A 21 -11.71 33.84 2.87
C LEU A 21 -12.58 32.57 2.83
N LEU A 22 -12.42 31.78 1.77
CA LEU A 22 -12.69 30.36 1.81
C LEU A 22 -11.56 29.75 2.63
N VAL A 23 -11.75 29.72 3.95
CA VAL A 23 -10.95 28.87 4.81
C VAL A 23 -11.56 27.48 4.71
N SER A 24 -11.05 26.67 3.78
CA SER A 24 -11.16 25.22 3.89
C SER A 24 -10.27 24.81 5.04
N TYR A 25 -10.85 24.66 6.23
CA TYR A 25 -10.20 23.90 7.29
C TYR A 25 -10.31 22.42 6.91
N VAL A 26 -9.22 21.85 6.41
CA VAL A 26 -9.03 20.39 6.43
C VAL A 26 -8.34 20.10 7.76
N PHE A 27 -9.07 19.45 8.66
CA PHE A 27 -8.59 18.96 9.96
C PHE A 27 -8.31 17.46 9.80
N GLY A 28 -7.13 17.00 10.21
CA GLY A 28 -6.62 15.62 10.02
C GLY A 28 -5.43 15.52 9.06
N GLY A 29 -4.49 14.62 9.36
CA GLY A 29 -3.51 14.17 8.36
C GLY A 29 -4.15 13.24 7.32
N ASP A 30 -3.46 12.99 6.20
CA ASP A 30 -4.02 12.26 5.07
C ASP A 30 -3.61 10.77 5.08
N PRO A 31 -4.49 9.86 4.63
CA PRO A 31 -4.18 8.45 4.57
C PRO A 31 -3.24 8.11 3.40
N ILE A 32 -1.95 7.96 3.66
CA ILE A 32 -0.94 7.63 2.65
C ILE A 32 -0.57 6.14 2.67
N ASN A 33 -0.49 5.50 1.51
CA ASN A 33 0.14 4.19 1.30
C ASN A 33 1.54 4.38 0.72
N ILE A 34 2.54 3.78 1.34
CA ILE A 34 3.89 3.73 0.75
C ILE A 34 3.98 2.51 -0.16
N ASP A 35 3.66 2.68 -1.43
CA ASP A 35 3.60 1.62 -2.44
C ASP A 35 4.14 2.03 -3.82
N GLY A 36 4.48 3.32 -4.02
CA GLY A 36 5.00 3.85 -5.29
C GLY A 36 3.90 4.29 -6.26
N LEU A 37 2.64 4.27 -5.84
CA LEU A 37 1.54 5.00 -6.44
C LEU A 37 1.39 6.35 -5.72
N PHE A 38 0.93 7.38 -6.43
CA PHE A 38 0.99 8.76 -5.91
C PHE A 38 -0.38 9.45 -5.89
N GLU A 39 -1.45 8.75 -6.25
CA GLU A 39 -2.80 9.31 -6.34
C GLU A 39 -3.34 9.75 -4.98
N ASP A 40 -2.94 9.11 -3.88
CA ASP A 40 -3.32 9.49 -2.52
C ASP A 40 -2.65 10.79 -2.05
N TRP A 41 -1.63 11.26 -2.75
CA TRP A 41 -1.02 12.56 -2.53
C TRP A 41 -1.76 13.71 -3.22
N ASP A 42 -2.71 13.47 -4.13
CA ASP A 42 -3.37 14.52 -4.91
C ASP A 42 -4.08 15.56 -4.04
N ASP A 43 -4.70 15.10 -2.95
CA ASP A 43 -5.42 15.96 -2.01
C ASP A 43 -4.51 16.61 -0.95
N VAL A 44 -3.25 16.15 -0.82
CA VAL A 44 -2.27 16.72 0.12
C VAL A 44 -1.74 18.05 -0.43
N PRO A 45 -1.88 19.16 0.32
CA PRO A 45 -1.38 20.47 -0.13
C PRO A 45 0.14 20.49 -0.29
N THR A 46 0.61 21.14 -1.36
CA THR A 46 2.04 21.46 -1.53
C THR A 46 2.54 22.31 -0.36
N SER A 47 3.50 21.78 0.39
CA SER A 47 4.14 22.47 1.52
C SER A 47 5.16 23.51 1.04
N TYR A 48 5.84 23.23 -0.08
CA TYR A 48 6.79 24.14 -0.70
C TYR A 48 6.94 23.85 -2.20
N SER A 49 7.17 24.88 -3.00
CA SER A 49 7.48 24.77 -4.44
C SER A 49 8.81 25.44 -4.72
N ASP A 50 9.63 24.77 -5.52
CA ASP A 50 11.02 25.12 -5.80
C ASP A 50 11.20 25.57 -7.26
N GLN A 51 12.27 26.33 -7.54
CA GLN A 51 12.43 27.08 -8.78
C GLN A 51 13.17 26.28 -9.84
N ASN A 52 12.47 25.88 -10.91
CA ASN A 52 13.10 25.20 -12.05
C ASN A 52 14.37 25.91 -12.58
N GLY A 53 15.45 25.15 -12.68
CA GLY A 53 16.71 25.53 -13.33
C GLY A 53 17.65 26.38 -12.49
N ASP A 54 17.52 26.36 -11.16
CA ASP A 54 18.52 26.89 -10.22
C ASP A 54 19.64 25.89 -9.87
N ALA A 55 19.45 24.61 -10.17
CA ALA A 55 20.47 23.57 -10.10
C ALA A 55 20.91 23.03 -11.47
N THR A 56 22.04 22.30 -11.50
CA THR A 56 22.60 21.71 -12.74
C THR A 56 22.50 20.18 -12.82
N THR A 57 22.13 19.54 -11.71
CA THR A 57 22.06 18.09 -11.53
C THR A 57 20.61 17.69 -11.22
N ALA A 58 20.30 17.24 -10.00
CA ALA A 58 18.92 17.10 -9.58
C ALA A 58 18.34 18.49 -9.32
N ASP A 59 17.08 18.68 -9.69
CA ASP A 59 16.35 19.95 -9.62
C ASP A 59 14.97 19.65 -9.02
N TYR A 60 14.83 19.89 -7.72
CA TYR A 60 13.62 19.64 -6.95
C TYR A 60 12.49 20.54 -7.46
N SER A 61 11.27 20.00 -7.47
CA SER A 61 10.10 20.70 -8.00
C SER A 61 9.21 21.20 -6.89
N PHE A 62 8.78 20.31 -6.01
CA PHE A 62 7.97 20.65 -4.86
C PHE A 62 8.00 19.52 -3.84
N LEU A 63 7.54 19.86 -2.64
CA LEU A 63 7.46 18.94 -1.50
C LEU A 63 6.08 19.03 -0.84
N LYS A 64 5.56 17.87 -0.43
CA LYS A 64 4.34 17.70 0.35
C LYS A 64 4.69 16.98 1.66
N ILE A 65 4.04 17.37 2.75
CA ILE A 65 4.20 16.78 4.08
C ILE A 65 2.81 16.49 4.64
N THR A 66 2.60 15.27 5.11
CA THR A 66 1.42 14.89 5.88
C THR A 66 1.83 13.86 6.95
N HIS A 67 0.88 13.37 7.75
CA HIS A 67 1.19 12.46 8.85
C HIS A 67 0.01 11.55 9.17
N ASP A 68 0.28 10.43 9.83
CA ASP A 68 -0.73 9.68 10.59
C ASP A 68 -0.28 9.49 12.03
N SER A 69 -0.92 8.59 12.78
CA SER A 69 -0.55 8.29 14.17
C SER A 69 0.87 7.70 14.32
N GLU A 70 1.40 7.05 13.29
CA GLU A 70 2.64 6.28 13.31
C GLU A 70 3.78 6.95 12.54
N PHE A 71 3.50 7.62 11.42
CA PHE A 71 4.48 8.10 10.46
C PHE A 71 4.34 9.59 10.14
N LEU A 72 5.50 10.21 9.90
CA LEU A 72 5.63 11.43 9.13
C LEU A 72 5.85 11.03 7.67
N PHE A 73 5.01 11.53 6.78
CA PHE A 73 5.08 11.26 5.35
C PHE A 73 5.65 12.47 4.61
N ILE A 74 6.57 12.21 3.68
CA ILE A 74 7.17 13.22 2.82
C ILE A 74 7.08 12.74 1.38
N TYR A 75 6.54 13.56 0.50
CA TYR A 75 6.55 13.33 -0.93
C TYR A 75 7.27 14.49 -1.60
N PHE A 76 8.08 14.20 -2.61
CA PHE A 76 8.74 15.22 -3.42
C PHE A 76 8.95 14.72 -4.85
N LYS A 77 9.10 15.69 -5.75
CA LYS A 77 9.26 15.48 -7.18
C LYS A 77 10.41 16.32 -7.70
N PHE A 78 11.05 15.87 -8.78
CA PHE A 78 12.03 16.63 -9.54
C PHE A 78 11.38 17.26 -10.78
N HIS A 79 11.87 18.42 -11.24
CA HIS A 79 11.39 19.03 -12.49
C HIS A 79 11.75 18.15 -13.69
N ASN A 80 12.95 17.56 -13.68
CA ASN A 80 13.49 16.78 -14.78
C ASN A 80 14.34 15.61 -14.27
N GLY A 81 14.49 14.59 -15.09
CA GLY A 81 15.36 13.45 -14.82
C GLY A 81 14.74 12.39 -13.92
N GLU A 82 15.49 11.31 -13.75
CA GLU A 82 15.12 10.19 -12.91
C GLU A 82 16.32 9.80 -12.07
N PHE A 83 16.05 9.45 -10.82
CA PHE A 83 17.08 9.15 -9.85
C PHE A 83 16.74 7.84 -9.17
N LEU A 84 17.74 7.11 -8.70
CA LEU A 84 17.51 6.00 -7.79
C LEU A 84 17.60 6.57 -6.37
N MET A 85 16.54 6.44 -5.55
CA MET A 85 16.58 7.10 -4.24
C MET A 85 17.56 6.43 -3.30
N GLN A 86 17.67 5.10 -3.33
CA GLN A 86 18.44 4.35 -2.33
C GLN A 86 19.91 4.13 -2.70
N ASP A 87 20.38 4.66 -3.84
CA ASP A 87 21.77 4.52 -4.31
C ASP A 87 22.08 5.62 -5.35
N TRP A 88 23.34 5.78 -5.74
CA TRP A 88 23.78 6.65 -6.84
C TRP A 88 23.47 8.14 -6.71
N ASN A 89 23.20 8.62 -5.49
CA ASN A 89 22.93 10.01 -5.21
C ASN A 89 23.63 10.47 -3.93
N ASP A 90 23.73 11.78 -3.76
CA ASP A 90 24.16 12.43 -2.52
C ASP A 90 23.02 13.33 -2.03
N PHE A 91 21.81 12.76 -1.98
CA PHE A 91 20.63 13.46 -1.46
C PHE A 91 20.58 13.34 0.05
N HIS A 92 20.31 14.47 0.71
CA HIS A 92 20.22 14.59 2.15
C HIS A 92 18.85 15.08 2.56
N LEU A 93 18.33 14.48 3.63
CA LEU A 93 17.17 14.94 4.37
C LEU A 93 17.61 15.38 5.76
N TYR A 94 17.37 16.65 6.07
CA TYR A 94 17.55 17.23 7.39
C TYR A 94 16.18 17.48 8.03
N ILE A 95 15.97 16.99 9.25
CA ILE A 95 14.77 17.26 10.06
C ILE A 95 15.18 17.86 11.41
N ASP A 96 14.69 19.08 11.63
CA ASP A 96 14.64 19.73 12.94
C ASP A 96 13.34 19.28 13.63
N ALA A 97 13.49 18.39 14.61
CA ALA A 97 12.42 17.61 15.21
C ALA A 97 11.88 18.24 16.50
N ASP A 98 12.64 19.13 17.14
CA ASP A 98 12.22 19.87 18.33
C ASP A 98 11.84 21.34 18.05
N ASN A 99 12.02 21.80 16.81
CA ASN A 99 11.79 23.16 16.33
C ASN A 99 12.64 24.20 17.10
N ASP A 100 13.85 23.82 17.52
CA ASP A 100 14.86 24.69 18.11
C ASP A 100 16.12 24.74 17.24
N SER A 101 16.31 25.87 16.53
CA SER A 101 17.50 26.08 15.69
C SER A 101 18.85 26.06 16.42
N MET A 102 18.86 26.02 17.75
CA MET A 102 20.06 25.99 18.59
C MET A 102 20.48 24.57 19.01
N THR A 103 19.65 23.56 18.77
CA THR A 103 19.93 22.14 19.01
C THR A 103 20.31 21.44 17.70
N GLY A 104 20.55 20.13 17.76
CA GLY A 104 20.93 19.35 16.58
C GLY A 104 22.22 19.77 15.87
N ASN A 105 22.28 19.44 14.58
CA ASN A 105 23.29 19.87 13.63
C ASN A 105 22.83 21.17 12.95
N THR A 106 23.61 22.25 13.07
CA THR A 106 23.26 23.52 12.41
C THR A 106 23.43 23.41 10.89
N PHE A 107 22.31 23.37 10.18
CA PHE A 107 22.28 23.27 8.71
C PHE A 107 21.25 24.24 8.14
N HIS A 108 21.62 25.05 7.14
CA HIS A 108 20.72 25.96 6.41
C HIS A 108 19.68 26.74 7.26
N GLY A 109 20.08 27.20 8.45
CA GLY A 109 19.22 27.97 9.35
C GLY A 109 18.26 27.15 10.24
N ILE A 110 18.41 25.82 10.27
CA ILE A 110 17.75 24.91 11.20
C ILE A 110 18.76 24.18 12.10
N GLY A 111 18.27 23.62 13.21
CA GLY A 111 19.02 22.74 14.10
C GLY A 111 18.52 21.31 13.90
N ALA A 112 19.17 20.53 13.04
CA ALA A 112 18.63 19.24 12.61
C ALA A 112 19.00 18.12 13.59
N GLU A 113 18.01 17.49 14.22
CA GLU A 113 18.21 16.27 15.02
C GLU A 113 18.44 15.04 14.15
N LEU A 114 17.92 15.04 12.91
CA LEU A 114 18.12 13.99 11.93
C LEU A 114 18.82 14.56 10.69
N GLU A 115 19.90 13.90 10.29
CA GLU A 115 20.51 13.98 8.96
C GLU A 115 20.44 12.58 8.35
N TRP A 116 19.93 12.45 7.13
CA TRP A 116 19.84 11.18 6.43
C TRP A 116 20.37 11.32 5.01
N THR A 117 21.34 10.49 4.64
CA THR A 117 21.89 10.43 3.29
C THR A 117 21.29 9.23 2.56
N PHE A 118 20.51 9.48 1.50
CA PHE A 118 19.75 8.43 0.85
C PHE A 118 20.62 7.44 0.08
N GLY A 119 21.58 7.91 -0.71
CA GLY A 119 22.50 7.04 -1.45
C GLY A 119 23.42 6.20 -0.56
N ASP A 120 23.84 6.73 0.59
CA ASP A 120 24.64 5.99 1.58
C ASP A 120 23.79 5.08 2.47
N ARG A 121 22.45 5.22 2.43
CA ARG A 121 21.47 4.47 3.24
C ARG A 121 21.80 4.48 4.73
N SER A 122 22.33 5.60 5.19
CA SER A 122 22.71 5.83 6.57
C SER A 122 22.60 7.31 6.89
N GLY A 123 22.62 7.63 8.17
CA GLY A 123 22.48 9.00 8.63
C GLY A 123 22.98 9.17 10.04
N TYR A 124 22.67 10.32 10.62
CA TYR A 124 23.07 10.69 11.96
C TYR A 124 21.91 11.28 12.75
N LYS A 125 21.83 10.87 14.01
CA LYS A 125 21.08 11.58 15.06
C LYS A 125 22.02 12.55 15.77
N TYR A 126 21.56 13.78 15.96
CA TYR A 126 22.21 14.78 16.78
C TYR A 126 21.37 15.07 18.03
N SER A 127 21.93 14.81 19.21
CA SER A 127 21.24 15.08 20.48
C SER A 127 22.25 15.31 21.59
N ASN A 128 21.98 16.31 22.45
CA ASN A 128 22.83 16.64 23.60
C ASN A 128 24.32 16.85 23.23
N GLY A 129 24.59 17.36 22.02
CA GLY A 129 25.93 17.56 21.49
C GLY A 129 26.68 16.29 21.08
N GLN A 130 26.00 15.14 21.02
CA GLN A 130 26.53 13.88 20.52
C GLN A 130 25.94 13.54 19.14
N GLN A 131 26.78 12.95 18.30
CA GLN A 131 26.41 12.38 17.00
C GLN A 131 26.33 10.86 17.15
N THR A 132 25.23 10.27 16.72
CA THR A 132 25.00 8.81 16.71
C THR A 132 24.64 8.38 15.30
N GLU A 133 25.32 7.38 14.77
CA GLU A 133 25.01 6.81 13.45
C GLU A 133 23.66 6.10 13.48
N LEU A 134 22.89 6.24 12.39
CA LEU A 134 21.58 5.64 12.18
C LEU A 134 21.57 4.83 10.89
N TYR A 135 20.77 3.78 10.92
CA TYR A 135 20.39 2.97 9.77
C TYR A 135 18.87 3.00 9.60
N GLN A 136 18.37 2.50 8.46
CA GLN A 136 16.95 2.63 8.11
C GLN A 136 15.99 2.05 9.17
N ASN A 137 16.41 0.98 9.84
CA ASN A 137 15.62 0.36 10.90
C ASN A 137 15.44 1.26 12.14
N ASP A 138 16.41 2.12 12.45
CA ASP A 138 16.31 3.06 13.58
C ASP A 138 15.24 4.13 13.33
N LEU A 139 14.92 4.38 12.07
CA LEU A 139 13.90 5.31 11.59
C LEU A 139 12.57 4.61 11.25
N SER A 140 12.59 3.27 11.13
CA SER A 140 11.54 2.51 10.42
C SER A 140 11.24 3.11 9.05
N LEU A 141 12.30 3.52 8.34
CA LEU A 141 12.23 4.25 7.08
C LEU A 141 11.63 3.39 5.97
N ARG A 142 10.65 3.93 5.24
CA ARG A 142 10.07 3.32 4.05
C ARG A 142 10.18 4.31 2.90
N ILE A 143 10.57 3.82 1.73
CA ILE A 143 10.77 4.64 0.54
C ILE A 143 10.18 3.89 -0.64
N ALA A 144 9.39 4.59 -1.46
CA ALA A 144 8.92 4.08 -2.74
C ALA A 144 9.04 5.14 -3.84
N PRO A 145 9.27 4.72 -5.11
CA PRO A 145 9.54 3.34 -5.52
C PRO A 145 11.00 2.91 -5.24
N THR A 146 11.31 1.64 -5.49
CA THR A 146 12.69 1.08 -5.37
C THR A 146 13.53 1.24 -6.63
N ILE A 147 12.92 1.66 -7.73
CA ILE A 147 13.53 1.88 -9.05
C ILE A 147 13.78 3.37 -9.30
N THR A 148 14.40 3.70 -10.43
CA THR A 148 14.56 5.09 -10.86
C THR A 148 13.20 5.76 -11.05
N SER A 149 13.07 6.99 -10.55
CA SER A 149 11.82 7.75 -10.66
C SER A 149 12.10 9.24 -10.63
N SER A 150 11.15 10.02 -11.14
CA SER A 150 11.12 11.48 -11.02
C SER A 150 10.47 11.96 -9.73
N GLU A 151 9.85 11.07 -8.96
CA GLU A 151 9.12 11.40 -7.74
C GLU A 151 9.17 10.24 -6.75
N PHE A 152 9.13 10.59 -5.46
CA PHE A 152 9.33 9.67 -4.35
C PHE A 152 8.43 10.03 -3.18
N GLU A 153 8.09 8.99 -2.42
CA GLU A 153 7.42 9.09 -1.14
C GLU A 153 8.22 8.37 -0.06
N ILE A 154 8.14 8.92 1.14
CA ILE A 154 8.92 8.48 2.30
C ILE A 154 8.01 8.45 3.52
N ALA A 155 8.12 7.40 4.33
CA ALA A 155 7.58 7.37 5.69
C ALA A 155 8.69 7.18 6.71
N ILE A 156 8.68 8.02 7.75
CA ILE A 156 9.58 7.92 8.91
C ILE A 156 8.73 7.77 10.17
N SER A 157 9.05 6.80 11.02
CA SER A 157 8.29 6.59 12.26
C SER A 157 8.42 7.81 13.17
N ARG A 158 7.27 8.33 13.61
CA ARG A 158 7.15 9.39 14.62
C ARG A 158 7.67 8.96 15.99
N HIS A 159 7.85 7.65 16.19
CA HIS A 159 8.41 7.04 17.39
C HIS A 159 9.89 6.69 17.24
N SER A 160 10.50 6.96 16.08
CA SER A 160 11.93 6.76 15.90
C SER A 160 12.72 7.58 16.90
N THR A 161 13.91 7.10 17.27
CA THR A 161 14.74 7.82 18.23
C THR A 161 15.22 9.17 17.70
N ALA A 162 15.29 9.34 16.37
CA ALA A 162 15.69 10.61 15.75
C ALA A 162 14.57 11.65 15.77
N LEU A 163 13.29 11.23 15.73
CA LEU A 163 12.12 12.13 15.77
C LEU A 163 11.48 12.25 17.16
N THR A 164 12.13 11.70 18.20
CA THR A 164 11.65 11.79 19.58
C THR A 164 12.65 12.55 20.46
N ILE A 165 12.17 13.58 21.16
CA ILE A 165 13.01 14.39 22.07
C ILE A 165 13.37 13.52 23.26
N ASP A 166 14.65 13.14 23.35
CA ASP A 166 15.22 12.22 24.35
C ASP A 166 14.43 10.90 24.53
N GLY A 167 13.75 10.43 23.48
CA GLY A 167 12.96 9.20 23.50
C GLY A 167 11.63 9.29 24.27
N SER A 168 11.15 10.49 24.60
CA SER A 168 9.98 10.69 25.47
C SER A 168 8.84 11.52 24.88
N GLN A 169 9.14 12.44 23.96
CA GLN A 169 8.15 13.34 23.37
C GLN A 169 8.08 13.10 21.86
N SER A 170 6.86 12.84 21.36
CA SER A 170 6.59 12.76 19.93
C SER A 170 6.70 14.14 19.27
N ILE A 171 7.23 14.15 18.05
CA ILE A 171 7.25 15.34 17.20
C ILE A 171 5.82 15.89 16.99
N THR A 172 5.68 17.21 17.14
CA THR A 172 4.41 17.95 17.00
C THR A 172 4.51 19.10 15.99
N GLN A 173 5.73 19.56 15.73
CA GLN A 173 6.07 20.54 14.72
C GLN A 173 7.57 20.40 14.45
N GLY A 174 8.01 20.83 13.29
CA GLY A 174 9.42 20.73 12.90
C GLY A 174 9.68 21.43 11.59
N LYS A 175 10.91 21.26 11.10
CA LYS A 175 11.33 21.82 9.80
C LYS A 175 12.12 20.81 9.01
N ILE A 176 11.98 20.89 7.69
CA ILE A 176 12.66 20.00 6.73
C ILE A 176 13.51 20.81 5.77
N VAL A 177 14.70 20.28 5.45
CA VAL A 177 15.50 20.69 4.29
C VAL A 177 15.87 19.45 3.50
N LEU A 178 15.61 19.46 2.19
CA LEU A 178 16.14 18.49 1.23
C LEU A 178 17.26 19.16 0.44
N THR A 179 18.34 18.43 0.15
CA THR A 179 19.44 18.97 -0.65
C THR A 179 20.20 17.88 -1.37
N GLU A 180 20.80 18.20 -2.51
CA GLU A 180 21.86 17.41 -3.12
C GLU A 180 23.22 18.01 -2.73
N ASN A 181 24.04 17.28 -1.99
CA ASN A 181 25.34 17.76 -1.51
C ASN A 181 26.44 17.68 -2.58
N SER A 182 26.15 18.20 -3.78
CA SER A 182 27.06 18.23 -4.92
C SER A 182 27.38 19.66 -5.35
N ASN A 183 28.41 19.83 -6.19
CA ASN A 183 28.76 21.16 -6.71
C ASN A 183 27.65 21.66 -7.65
N ASN A 184 26.95 22.73 -7.25
CA ASN A 184 25.73 23.22 -7.91
C ASN A 184 24.56 22.22 -7.85
N GLY A 185 24.54 21.38 -6.82
CA GLY A 185 23.35 20.61 -6.44
C GLY A 185 22.29 21.51 -5.83
N ASP A 186 21.07 21.01 -5.85
CA ASP A 186 19.90 21.78 -5.43
C ASP A 186 19.66 21.74 -3.91
N MET A 187 18.86 22.68 -3.41
CA MET A 187 18.40 22.73 -2.04
C MET A 187 16.98 23.29 -1.95
N MET A 188 16.10 22.50 -1.34
CA MET A 188 14.72 22.88 -1.08
C MET A 188 14.48 22.95 0.45
N PRO A 189 14.23 24.14 1.02
CA PRO A 189 14.08 25.43 0.36
C PRO A 189 15.42 26.14 0.14
N ASP A 190 15.49 26.95 -0.91
CA ASP A 190 16.60 27.87 -1.23
C ASP A 190 16.98 28.85 -0.10
N ASN A 191 15.96 29.31 0.64
CA ASN A 191 16.11 30.29 1.70
C ASN A 191 16.25 29.61 3.05
N ALA A 192 17.18 30.13 3.86
CA ALA A 192 17.44 29.63 5.19
C ALA A 192 16.19 29.61 6.08
N GLY A 193 16.05 28.54 6.87
CA GLY A 193 15.01 28.40 7.88
C GLY A 193 14.08 27.20 7.72
N GLY A 194 14.22 26.42 6.63
CA GLY A 194 13.53 25.14 6.39
C GLY A 194 12.03 25.26 6.09
N ILE A 195 11.47 24.18 5.55
CA ILE A 195 10.03 24.02 5.30
C ILE A 195 9.37 23.60 6.61
N SER A 196 8.49 24.43 7.15
CA SER A 196 7.83 24.14 8.43
C SER A 196 6.66 23.19 8.26
N PHE A 197 6.47 22.28 9.21
CA PHE A 197 5.29 21.43 9.31
C PHE A 197 4.74 21.39 10.73
N THR A 198 3.49 20.97 10.88
CA THR A 198 2.81 20.80 12.17
C THR A 198 2.01 19.51 12.12
N ILE A 199 2.01 18.79 13.23
CA ILE A 199 1.27 17.54 13.41
C ILE A 199 0.11 17.83 14.34
N PHE A 200 -1.10 17.64 13.84
CA PHE A 200 -2.32 17.84 14.62
C PHE A 200 -2.66 16.56 15.40
N GLU A 201 -3.35 16.70 16.53
CA GLU A 201 -3.83 15.56 17.34
C GLU A 201 -5.06 14.86 16.74
N ASP A 202 -5.51 15.29 15.56
CA ASP A 202 -6.61 14.67 14.83
C ASP A 202 -6.19 13.27 14.38
N GLU A 203 -6.96 12.24 14.75
CA GLU A 203 -6.66 10.85 14.42
C GLU A 203 -6.92 10.56 12.94
N VAL A 204 -5.87 10.16 12.21
CA VAL A 204 -6.02 9.46 10.93
C VAL A 204 -6.46 8.05 11.25
N PHE A 205 -7.65 7.67 10.81
CA PHE A 205 -8.16 6.32 11.08
C PHE A 205 -7.24 5.27 10.46
N PRO A 206 -7.01 4.14 11.17
CA PRO A 206 -6.25 3.02 10.63
C PRO A 206 -6.93 2.49 9.36
N THR A 207 -6.13 1.83 8.51
CA THR A 207 -6.69 1.20 7.31
C THR A 207 -7.59 0.04 7.69
N GLU A 208 -8.71 -0.13 6.98
CA GLU A 208 -9.56 -1.30 7.15
C GLU A 208 -8.79 -2.56 6.73
N PRO A 209 -8.72 -3.60 7.61
CA PRO A 209 -8.04 -4.83 7.28
C PRO A 209 -8.60 -5.54 6.05
N ILE A 210 -7.71 -6.02 5.18
CA ILE A 210 -8.07 -6.92 4.09
C ILE A 210 -8.24 -8.33 4.68
N THR A 211 -9.44 -8.90 4.53
CA THR A 211 -9.70 -10.28 4.94
C THR A 211 -9.04 -11.28 3.99
N LEU A 212 -8.56 -12.42 4.50
CA LEU A 212 -7.83 -13.39 3.67
C LEU A 212 -8.73 -14.21 2.76
N GLY A 213 -10.03 -14.37 3.04
CA GLY A 213 -10.93 -15.15 2.18
C GLY A 213 -11.04 -14.59 0.75
N ARG A 214 -11.39 -15.42 -0.24
CA ARG A 214 -11.68 -14.97 -1.62
C ARG A 214 -12.95 -14.11 -1.66
N LEU A 215 -13.19 -13.42 -2.77
CA LEU A 215 -14.49 -12.77 -3.00
C LEU A 215 -15.54 -13.81 -3.39
N ASN A 216 -15.18 -14.73 -4.30
CA ASN A 216 -15.99 -15.88 -4.67
C ASN A 216 -15.22 -17.19 -4.49
N ASP A 217 -15.93 -18.27 -4.18
CA ASP A 217 -15.33 -19.61 -4.05
C ASP A 217 -14.74 -20.13 -5.38
N SER A 218 -15.13 -19.53 -6.51
CA SER A 218 -14.64 -19.87 -7.85
C SER A 218 -13.39 -19.08 -8.28
N ASP A 219 -12.98 -18.06 -7.52
CA ASP A 219 -11.79 -17.29 -7.87
C ASP A 219 -10.53 -18.17 -7.71
N ILE A 220 -9.65 -18.17 -8.71
CA ILE A 220 -8.38 -18.89 -8.65
C ILE A 220 -7.38 -18.03 -7.87
N ARG A 221 -6.87 -18.54 -6.75
CA ARG A 221 -5.87 -17.83 -5.95
C ARG A 221 -4.45 -18.20 -6.31
N VAL A 222 -3.67 -17.20 -6.73
CA VAL A 222 -2.23 -17.30 -6.96
C VAL A 222 -1.46 -16.71 -5.78
N LEU A 223 -0.50 -17.48 -5.28
CA LEU A 223 0.47 -17.06 -4.27
C LEU A 223 1.87 -17.01 -4.90
N SER A 224 2.54 -15.86 -4.84
CA SER A 224 3.97 -15.75 -5.12
C SER A 224 4.75 -15.62 -3.81
N TYR A 225 5.80 -16.42 -3.63
CA TYR A 225 6.57 -16.41 -2.39
C TYR A 225 8.03 -16.85 -2.57
N ASN A 226 8.98 -15.92 -2.43
CA ASN A 226 10.40 -16.25 -2.27
C ASN A 226 10.63 -16.86 -0.88
N THR A 227 11.22 -18.06 -0.83
CA THR A 227 11.33 -18.85 0.40
C THR A 227 12.60 -18.63 1.21
N LEU A 228 13.52 -17.77 0.74
CA LEU A 228 14.83 -17.51 1.32
C LEU A 228 15.64 -18.81 1.54
N ASN A 229 16.48 -19.19 0.57
CA ASN A 229 17.30 -20.41 0.63
C ASN A 229 16.51 -21.65 1.07
N GLU A 230 15.52 -22.05 0.28
CA GLU A 230 14.72 -23.28 0.50
C GLU A 230 14.04 -23.33 1.88
N GLY A 231 13.67 -22.19 2.47
CA GLY A 231 13.20 -22.14 3.86
C GLY A 231 11.95 -22.94 4.17
N ILE A 232 11.18 -23.28 3.15
CA ILE A 232 10.04 -24.17 3.28
C ILE A 232 10.43 -25.63 3.63
N LEU A 233 11.66 -26.05 3.35
CA LEU A 233 12.21 -27.37 3.73
C LEU A 233 12.99 -27.34 5.05
N ASP A 234 13.31 -26.14 5.55
CA ASP A 234 14.00 -25.98 6.82
C ASP A 234 13.07 -26.30 7.99
N GLY A 235 13.47 -27.22 8.87
CA GLY A 235 12.60 -27.71 9.95
C GLY A 235 12.14 -26.65 10.96
N ASP A 236 12.92 -25.58 11.15
CA ASP A 236 12.56 -24.49 12.07
C ASP A 236 11.60 -23.50 11.38
N ARG A 237 11.78 -23.24 10.08
CA ARG A 237 10.96 -22.30 9.30
C ARG A 237 9.68 -22.92 8.72
N GLN A 238 9.68 -24.22 8.45
CA GLN A 238 8.60 -24.94 7.76
C GLN A 238 7.23 -24.77 8.45
N LEU A 239 7.19 -24.71 9.78
CA LEU A 239 5.94 -24.52 10.52
C LEU A 239 5.30 -23.15 10.25
N HIS A 240 6.12 -22.10 10.08
CA HIS A 240 5.66 -20.75 9.74
C HIS A 240 5.08 -20.73 8.32
N PHE A 241 5.81 -21.28 7.34
CA PHE A 241 5.30 -21.44 5.96
C PHE A 241 3.98 -22.22 5.93
N LYS A 242 3.89 -23.32 6.68
CA LYS A 242 2.68 -24.13 6.76
C LYS A 242 1.47 -23.32 7.22
N ARG A 243 1.59 -22.58 8.34
CA ARG A 243 0.48 -21.75 8.85
C ARG A 243 0.08 -20.68 7.86
N ILE A 244 1.05 -19.98 7.28
CA ILE A 244 0.84 -18.95 6.25
C ILE A 244 0.07 -19.54 5.07
N ILE A 245 0.61 -20.58 4.44
CA ILE A 245 0.05 -21.13 3.20
C ILE A 245 -1.33 -21.76 3.45
N GLN A 246 -1.55 -22.41 4.60
CA GLN A 246 -2.87 -22.93 4.96
C GLN A 246 -3.89 -21.82 5.23
N ALA A 247 -3.49 -20.70 5.83
CA ALA A 247 -4.37 -19.55 6.05
C ALA A 247 -4.72 -18.81 4.75
N LEU A 248 -3.78 -18.78 3.80
CA LEU A 248 -3.98 -18.19 2.47
C LEU A 248 -4.80 -19.10 1.55
N ASP A 249 -4.76 -20.43 1.75
CA ASP A 249 -5.49 -21.43 0.97
C ASP A 249 -5.35 -21.24 -0.56
N PRO A 250 -4.13 -21.16 -1.13
CA PRO A 250 -3.95 -20.89 -2.56
C PRO A 250 -4.32 -22.07 -3.45
N ASP A 251 -4.63 -21.80 -4.72
CA ASP A 251 -4.81 -22.82 -5.77
C ASP A 251 -3.55 -23.02 -6.61
N VAL A 252 -2.75 -21.96 -6.74
CA VAL A 252 -1.46 -21.95 -7.44
C VAL A 252 -0.42 -21.27 -6.54
N ILE A 253 0.77 -21.87 -6.43
CA ILE A 253 1.89 -21.35 -5.66
C ILE A 253 3.12 -21.26 -6.57
N ALA A 254 3.66 -20.07 -6.75
CA ALA A 254 4.92 -19.79 -7.44
C ALA A 254 6.00 -19.50 -6.39
N LEU A 255 6.99 -20.39 -6.26
CA LEU A 255 8.09 -20.25 -5.31
C LEU A 255 9.37 -19.86 -6.03
N GLN A 256 10.20 -19.08 -5.32
CA GLN A 256 11.57 -18.73 -5.71
C GLN A 256 12.56 -19.16 -4.60
N GLU A 257 13.85 -19.17 -4.96
CA GLU A 257 14.96 -19.64 -4.11
C GLU A 257 14.82 -21.09 -3.65
N HIS A 258 14.45 -21.96 -4.57
CA HIS A 258 14.22 -23.37 -4.27
C HIS A 258 15.03 -24.31 -5.18
N GLY A 259 16.21 -24.73 -4.74
CA GLY A 259 17.13 -25.59 -5.49
C GLY A 259 16.97 -27.10 -5.26
N ASP A 260 16.16 -27.54 -4.29
CA ASP A 260 15.84 -28.94 -4.01
C ASP A 260 14.35 -29.22 -4.17
N TRP A 261 14.00 -29.81 -5.30
CA TRP A 261 12.62 -30.07 -5.73
C TRP A 261 12.11 -31.48 -5.37
N GLU A 262 12.95 -32.37 -4.80
CA GLU A 262 12.54 -33.77 -4.57
C GLU A 262 11.48 -33.92 -3.47
N GLU A 263 11.31 -32.91 -2.59
CA GLU A 263 10.44 -33.01 -1.41
C GLU A 263 9.31 -31.98 -1.38
N ILE A 264 9.32 -30.97 -2.26
CA ILE A 264 8.43 -29.81 -2.12
C ILE A 264 6.96 -30.11 -2.39
N ASP A 265 6.70 -30.97 -3.36
CA ASP A 265 5.34 -31.44 -3.68
C ASP A 265 4.79 -32.30 -2.54
N ASP A 266 5.60 -33.20 -1.98
CA ASP A 266 5.26 -34.01 -0.80
C ASP A 266 4.95 -33.13 0.42
N VAL A 267 5.73 -32.07 0.66
CA VAL A 267 5.49 -31.12 1.75
C VAL A 267 4.14 -30.43 1.59
N ILE A 268 3.87 -29.83 0.44
CA ILE A 268 2.60 -29.13 0.17
C ILE A 268 1.43 -30.11 0.19
N GLN A 269 1.57 -31.27 -0.42
CA GLN A 269 0.56 -32.33 -0.43
C GLN A 269 0.23 -32.81 1.00
N SER A 270 1.21 -32.84 1.91
CA SER A 270 0.99 -33.18 3.32
C SER A 270 0.17 -32.14 4.09
N TRP A 271 0.22 -30.86 3.68
CA TRP A 271 -0.52 -29.77 4.31
C TRP A 271 -1.97 -29.71 3.82
N PHE A 272 -2.22 -30.22 2.62
CA PHE A 272 -3.54 -30.26 1.99
C PHE A 272 -3.91 -31.70 1.56
N PRO A 273 -4.10 -32.64 2.49
CA PRO A 273 -4.21 -34.08 2.19
C PRO A 273 -5.47 -34.47 1.38
N ASN A 274 -6.45 -33.57 1.26
CA ASN A 274 -7.70 -33.81 0.53
C ASN A 274 -7.73 -33.11 -0.84
N GLN A 275 -6.66 -32.42 -1.22
CA GLN A 275 -6.52 -31.72 -2.49
C GLN A 275 -5.34 -32.34 -3.22
N GLN A 276 -5.50 -32.61 -4.51
CA GLN A 276 -4.40 -33.08 -5.33
C GLN A 276 -3.54 -31.89 -5.73
N TRP A 277 -2.22 -32.02 -5.61
CA TRP A 277 -1.27 -31.02 -6.06
C TRP A 277 -0.38 -31.58 -7.17
N HIS A 278 -0.04 -30.70 -8.10
CA HIS A 278 0.88 -30.92 -9.20
C HIS A 278 2.05 -29.96 -9.04
N ALA A 279 3.24 -30.38 -9.45
CA ALA A 279 4.44 -29.55 -9.37
C ALA A 279 5.14 -29.52 -10.72
N SER A 280 5.68 -28.35 -11.05
CA SER A 280 6.62 -28.13 -12.14
C SER A 280 7.76 -27.28 -11.61
N TRP A 281 8.97 -27.50 -12.12
CA TRP A 281 10.16 -26.81 -11.68
C TRP A 281 11.18 -26.72 -12.80
N THR A 282 12.15 -25.84 -12.62
CA THR A 282 13.28 -25.68 -13.54
C THR A 282 14.58 -26.02 -12.83
N TYR A 283 15.68 -26.14 -13.58
CA TYR A 283 16.99 -26.50 -13.02
C TYR A 283 17.58 -25.43 -12.08
N ARG A 284 17.03 -24.22 -12.09
CA ARG A 284 17.54 -23.10 -11.29
C ARG A 284 16.97 -23.14 -9.88
N ASP A 285 15.87 -22.42 -9.66
CA ASP A 285 15.30 -22.19 -8.33
C ASP A 285 13.82 -21.81 -8.35
N LEU A 286 13.13 -22.11 -9.46
CA LEU A 286 11.73 -21.75 -9.69
C LEU A 286 10.85 -22.99 -9.64
N VAL A 287 9.76 -22.89 -8.87
CA VAL A 287 8.75 -23.95 -8.72
C VAL A 287 7.36 -23.36 -8.91
N VAL A 288 6.51 -24.08 -9.64
CA VAL A 288 5.06 -23.82 -9.71
C VAL A 288 4.33 -25.06 -9.20
N LEU A 289 3.58 -24.89 -8.12
CA LEU A 289 2.67 -25.89 -7.57
C LEU A 289 1.23 -25.48 -7.88
N SER A 290 0.38 -26.44 -8.23
CA SER A 290 -0.98 -26.16 -8.70
C SER A 290 -1.95 -27.26 -8.29
N ARG A 291 -3.17 -26.88 -7.89
CA ARG A 291 -4.31 -27.80 -7.74
C ARG A 291 -4.85 -28.29 -9.10
N PHE A 292 -4.57 -27.53 -10.15
CA PHE A 292 -4.87 -27.85 -11.54
C PHE A 292 -3.75 -28.67 -12.17
N SER A 293 -4.09 -29.52 -13.12
CA SER A 293 -3.08 -30.30 -13.86
C SER A 293 -2.17 -29.37 -14.66
N ILE A 294 -0.88 -29.64 -14.64
CA ILE A 294 0.11 -28.91 -15.45
C ILE A 294 0.17 -29.59 -16.82
N ILE A 295 -0.24 -28.86 -17.87
CA ILE A 295 -0.29 -29.34 -19.25
C ILE A 295 1.11 -29.34 -19.85
N ASN A 296 1.82 -28.23 -19.71
CA ASN A 296 3.18 -28.02 -20.21
C ASN A 296 3.93 -27.06 -19.27
N ASP A 297 5.25 -27.14 -19.32
CA ASP A 297 6.16 -26.18 -18.70
C ASP A 297 7.42 -25.98 -19.54
N ALA A 298 8.09 -24.85 -19.34
CA ALA A 298 9.33 -24.52 -20.03
C ALA A 298 10.12 -23.41 -19.34
N ASN A 299 11.44 -23.37 -19.60
CA ASN A 299 12.25 -22.17 -19.39
C ASN A 299 11.97 -21.15 -20.49
N MET A 300 11.81 -19.88 -20.13
CA MET A 300 11.52 -18.79 -21.07
C MET A 300 12.76 -18.04 -21.57
N ILE A 301 13.82 -18.01 -20.76
CA ILE A 301 15.03 -17.24 -21.05
C ILE A 301 16.27 -18.08 -20.79
N SER A 302 17.37 -17.74 -21.47
CA SER A 302 18.64 -18.47 -21.41
C SER A 302 19.26 -18.54 -20.02
N SER A 303 18.95 -17.59 -19.14
CA SER A 303 19.42 -17.57 -17.75
C SER A 303 18.64 -18.51 -16.82
N GLU A 304 17.56 -19.13 -17.30
CA GLU A 304 16.66 -20.00 -16.52
C GLU A 304 16.02 -19.28 -15.31
N ARG A 305 16.00 -17.94 -15.34
CA ARG A 305 15.42 -17.08 -14.29
C ARG A 305 13.96 -16.74 -14.50
N THR A 306 13.36 -17.30 -15.56
CA THR A 306 11.93 -17.18 -15.85
C THR A 306 11.45 -18.49 -16.42
N MET A 307 10.39 -19.05 -15.83
CA MET A 307 9.72 -20.24 -16.32
C MET A 307 8.27 -19.94 -16.69
N ALA A 308 7.69 -20.80 -17.52
CA ALA A 308 6.28 -20.81 -17.87
C ALA A 308 5.66 -22.15 -17.49
N ALA A 309 4.44 -22.15 -16.95
CA ALA A 309 3.63 -23.34 -16.70
C ALA A 309 2.19 -23.09 -17.19
N LEU A 310 1.67 -23.99 -18.02
CA LEU A 310 0.30 -23.94 -18.53
C LEU A 310 -0.59 -24.88 -17.70
N LEU A 311 -1.61 -24.31 -17.07
CA LEU A 311 -2.50 -25.01 -16.13
C LEU A 311 -3.87 -25.28 -16.76
N ASP A 312 -4.37 -26.49 -16.57
CA ASP A 312 -5.70 -26.92 -16.99
C ASP A 312 -6.79 -26.31 -16.10
N THR A 313 -7.28 -25.14 -16.51
CA THR A 313 -8.26 -24.31 -15.78
C THR A 313 -9.50 -24.02 -16.65
N GLU A 314 -9.75 -24.84 -17.67
CA GLU A 314 -10.86 -24.65 -18.60
C GLU A 314 -12.22 -24.70 -17.90
N ASP A 315 -12.35 -25.51 -16.85
CA ASP A 315 -13.60 -25.63 -16.09
C ASP A 315 -13.89 -24.37 -15.26
N GLU A 316 -12.86 -23.66 -14.81
CA GLU A 316 -12.96 -22.47 -13.96
C GLU A 316 -13.01 -21.18 -14.78
N LEU A 317 -12.10 -21.02 -15.73
CA LEU A 317 -11.93 -19.76 -16.49
C LEU A 317 -12.49 -19.84 -17.91
N GLY A 318 -12.88 -21.03 -18.38
CA GLY A 318 -13.22 -21.27 -19.79
C GLY A 318 -12.01 -21.43 -20.70
N LYS A 319 -10.79 -21.29 -20.16
CA LYS A 319 -9.50 -21.41 -20.85
C LYS A 319 -8.42 -21.90 -19.88
N ASN A 320 -7.32 -22.40 -20.43
CA ASN A 320 -6.11 -22.68 -19.67
C ASN A 320 -5.47 -21.38 -19.15
N LEU A 321 -4.74 -21.47 -18.04
CA LEU A 321 -4.07 -20.34 -17.39
C LEU A 321 -2.56 -20.50 -17.53
N LEU A 322 -1.89 -19.48 -18.05
CA LEU A 322 -0.44 -19.45 -18.19
C LEU A 322 0.18 -18.69 -17.01
N ILE A 323 1.03 -19.35 -16.24
CA ILE A 323 1.79 -18.76 -15.14
C ILE A 323 3.23 -18.59 -15.59
N PHE A 324 3.73 -17.35 -15.51
CA PHE A 324 5.17 -17.10 -15.51
C PHE A 324 5.65 -16.91 -14.06
N ASN A 325 6.74 -17.58 -13.71
CA ASN A 325 7.40 -17.42 -12.42
C ASN A 325 8.85 -16.96 -12.68
N SER A 326 9.25 -15.84 -12.07
CA SER A 326 10.60 -15.27 -12.23
C SER A 326 11.35 -15.08 -10.92
N HIS A 327 12.67 -15.22 -11.01
CA HIS A 327 13.61 -14.79 -10.00
C HIS A 327 14.79 -14.13 -10.70
N LEU A 328 14.72 -12.81 -10.90
CA LEU A 328 15.72 -12.09 -11.69
C LEU A 328 17.02 -11.85 -10.92
N SER A 329 18.06 -11.38 -11.61
CA SER A 329 19.34 -11.06 -10.97
C SER A 329 19.16 -10.05 -9.82
N CYS A 330 19.74 -10.34 -8.66
CA CYS A 330 19.58 -9.51 -7.46
C CYS A 330 20.61 -8.37 -7.36
N CYS A 331 20.43 -7.51 -6.36
CA CYS A 331 21.38 -6.47 -5.96
C CYS A 331 21.66 -5.46 -7.09
N SER A 332 22.92 -5.06 -7.28
CA SER A 332 23.35 -4.06 -8.25
C SER A 332 23.54 -4.58 -9.69
N ASN A 333 23.11 -5.81 -10.00
CA ASN A 333 23.26 -6.41 -11.34
C ASN A 333 22.18 -5.91 -12.31
N ASN A 334 22.14 -4.60 -12.54
CA ASN A 334 21.11 -3.94 -13.34
C ASN A 334 21.15 -4.35 -14.81
N GLU A 335 22.34 -4.46 -15.37
CA GLU A 335 22.55 -4.82 -16.77
C GLU A 335 22.10 -6.25 -17.04
N ASP A 336 22.40 -7.19 -16.13
CA ASP A 336 21.92 -8.56 -16.22
C ASP A 336 20.38 -8.63 -16.12
N ARG A 337 19.77 -7.84 -15.21
CA ARG A 337 18.30 -7.76 -15.13
C ARG A 337 17.70 -7.20 -16.40
N GLN A 338 18.27 -6.14 -16.96
CA GLN A 338 17.78 -5.56 -18.22
C GLN A 338 17.86 -6.57 -19.37
N GLN A 339 18.99 -7.27 -19.49
CA GLN A 339 19.15 -8.33 -20.48
C GLN A 339 18.09 -9.44 -20.31
N GLN A 340 17.77 -9.81 -19.07
CA GLN A 340 16.78 -10.85 -18.77
C GLN A 340 15.35 -10.44 -19.14
N VAL A 341 14.97 -9.18 -18.88
CA VAL A 341 13.65 -8.68 -19.27
C VAL A 341 13.54 -8.45 -20.77
N ASP A 342 14.59 -7.98 -21.44
CA ASP A 342 14.62 -7.86 -22.91
C ASP A 342 14.49 -9.24 -23.59
N GLU A 343 15.22 -10.25 -23.08
CA GLU A 343 15.14 -11.62 -23.60
C GLU A 343 13.73 -12.20 -23.42
N PHE A 344 13.13 -11.99 -22.25
CA PHE A 344 11.76 -12.42 -21.98
C PHE A 344 10.76 -11.72 -22.90
N ALA A 345 10.83 -10.40 -23.01
CA ALA A 345 9.94 -9.58 -23.84
C ALA A 345 10.02 -10.02 -25.31
N GLY A 346 11.25 -10.22 -25.84
CA GLY A 346 11.45 -10.76 -27.18
C GLY A 346 10.87 -12.17 -27.35
N ALA A 347 11.09 -13.07 -26.40
CA ALA A 347 10.52 -14.43 -26.44
C ALA A 347 8.98 -14.42 -26.39
N TRP A 348 8.39 -13.57 -25.54
CA TRP A 348 6.94 -13.41 -25.42
C TRP A 348 6.33 -12.86 -26.71
N ARG A 349 6.94 -11.83 -27.30
CA ARG A 349 6.53 -11.27 -28.61
C ARG A 349 6.47 -12.34 -29.69
N GLU A 350 7.52 -13.14 -29.84
CA GLU A 350 7.56 -14.20 -30.84
C GLU A 350 6.53 -15.30 -30.57
N TRP A 351 6.24 -15.57 -29.30
CA TRP A 351 5.20 -16.52 -28.93
C TRP A 351 3.81 -16.04 -29.36
N ILE A 352 3.41 -14.81 -29.00
CA ILE A 352 2.05 -14.33 -29.27
C ILE A 352 1.83 -13.93 -30.74
N LEU A 353 2.86 -13.40 -31.42
CA LEU A 353 2.71 -12.93 -32.80
C LEU A 353 2.94 -14.02 -33.85
N ASN A 354 3.87 -14.95 -33.56
CA ASN A 354 4.34 -15.94 -34.54
C ASN A 354 4.10 -17.39 -34.10
N ASN A 355 3.48 -17.62 -32.93
CA ASN A 355 3.30 -18.95 -32.34
C ASN A 355 4.63 -19.70 -32.19
N ALA A 356 5.70 -18.96 -31.89
CA ALA A 356 7.08 -19.46 -31.81
C ALA A 356 7.56 -19.60 -30.35
N GLY A 357 6.68 -20.05 -29.46
CA GLY A 357 7.01 -20.33 -28.06
C GLY A 357 7.41 -21.78 -27.80
N PRO A 358 7.72 -22.13 -26.54
CA PRO A 358 8.15 -23.47 -26.16
C PRO A 358 7.07 -24.54 -26.31
N PHE A 359 5.80 -24.15 -26.29
CA PHE A 359 4.64 -25.00 -26.54
C PHE A 359 3.49 -24.18 -27.12
N GLU A 360 2.46 -24.86 -27.62
CA GLU A 360 1.28 -24.20 -28.19
C GLU A 360 0.38 -23.62 -27.09
N ILE A 361 -0.10 -22.38 -27.30
CA ILE A 361 -1.12 -21.73 -26.48
C ILE A 361 -2.23 -21.18 -27.38
N GLU A 362 -3.46 -21.11 -26.86
CA GLU A 362 -4.56 -20.48 -27.59
C GLU A 362 -4.41 -18.95 -27.56
N ALA A 363 -4.82 -18.26 -28.63
CA ALA A 363 -4.92 -16.80 -28.59
C ALA A 363 -5.89 -16.34 -27.48
N GLY A 364 -5.49 -15.33 -26.71
CA GLY A 364 -6.27 -14.87 -25.56
C GLY A 364 -6.28 -15.86 -24.40
N THR A 365 -5.21 -16.65 -24.24
CA THR A 365 -4.96 -17.46 -23.03
C THR A 365 -4.69 -16.50 -21.87
N PRO A 366 -5.48 -16.53 -20.78
CA PRO A 366 -5.18 -15.79 -19.55
C PRO A 366 -3.75 -16.04 -19.07
N PHE A 367 -3.03 -14.97 -18.73
CA PHE A 367 -1.70 -15.11 -18.14
C PHE A 367 -1.41 -14.14 -17.02
N VAL A 368 -0.58 -14.59 -16.09
CA VAL A 368 -0.02 -13.81 -15.00
C VAL A 368 1.48 -14.12 -14.87
N HIS A 369 2.28 -13.10 -14.61
CA HIS A 369 3.72 -13.17 -14.41
C HIS A 369 4.06 -12.67 -13.02
N VAL A 370 4.47 -13.60 -12.16
CA VAL A 370 4.77 -13.34 -10.76
C VAL A 370 6.22 -13.67 -10.44
N GLY A 371 6.69 -13.20 -9.29
CA GLY A 371 7.95 -13.64 -8.70
C GLY A 371 8.77 -12.51 -8.11
N ASP A 372 10.01 -12.81 -7.74
CA ASP A 372 10.98 -11.84 -7.22
C ASP A 372 11.81 -11.26 -8.37
N PHE A 373 11.43 -10.06 -8.79
CA PHE A 373 12.10 -9.38 -9.90
C PHE A 373 13.33 -8.58 -9.45
N ASN A 374 13.54 -8.42 -8.14
CA ASN A 374 14.68 -7.66 -7.61
C ASN A 374 14.83 -6.24 -8.22
N TYR A 375 13.71 -5.58 -8.55
CA TYR A 375 13.74 -4.24 -9.17
C TYR A 375 14.16 -3.17 -8.16
N VAL A 376 15.47 -2.91 -8.12
CA VAL A 376 16.14 -1.91 -7.26
C VAL A 376 16.99 -0.92 -8.07
N GLY A 377 16.64 -0.73 -9.34
CA GLY A 377 17.48 -0.09 -10.35
C GLY A 377 16.68 0.66 -11.40
N PHE A 378 16.94 0.41 -12.68
CA PHE A 378 16.31 1.17 -13.76
C PHE A 378 14.81 0.87 -13.90
N ARG A 379 14.00 1.93 -14.04
CA ARG A 379 12.57 1.81 -14.38
C ARG A 379 12.33 1.12 -15.71
N GLN A 380 13.26 1.28 -16.65
CA GLN A 380 13.27 0.58 -17.94
C GLN A 380 12.98 -0.92 -17.79
N GLN A 381 13.48 -1.56 -16.72
CA GLN A 381 13.29 -3.00 -16.52
C GLN A 381 11.82 -3.39 -16.29
N VAL A 382 11.03 -2.49 -15.69
CA VAL A 382 9.59 -2.65 -15.50
C VAL A 382 8.86 -2.33 -16.80
N GLU A 383 9.24 -1.24 -17.48
CA GLU A 383 8.67 -0.79 -18.76
C GLU A 383 8.87 -1.86 -19.86
N THR A 384 10.00 -2.56 -19.89
CA THR A 384 10.24 -3.67 -20.82
C THR A 384 9.24 -4.83 -20.62
N ILE A 385 8.90 -5.18 -19.37
CA ILE A 385 7.90 -6.23 -19.10
C ILE A 385 6.49 -5.73 -19.37
N ARG A 386 6.16 -4.54 -18.86
CA ARG A 386 4.82 -4.00 -18.83
C ARG A 386 4.36 -3.48 -20.20
N ASP A 387 5.22 -2.72 -20.85
CA ASP A 387 4.92 -1.95 -22.06
C ASP A 387 5.57 -2.56 -23.31
N GLY A 388 6.46 -3.57 -23.13
CA GLY A 388 7.20 -4.23 -24.21
C GLY A 388 8.21 -3.31 -24.89
N ASP A 389 8.73 -2.32 -24.15
CA ASP A 389 9.80 -1.39 -24.54
C ASP A 389 11.18 -2.05 -24.35
N ILE A 390 11.69 -2.67 -25.41
CA ILE A 390 12.90 -3.51 -25.38
C ILE A 390 14.13 -2.62 -25.57
N GLU A 391 15.07 -2.64 -24.62
CA GLU A 391 16.24 -1.76 -24.70
C GLU A 391 17.24 -2.23 -25.77
N ASP A 392 17.60 -3.52 -25.81
CA ASP A 392 18.43 -4.10 -26.86
C ASP A 392 17.62 -4.70 -28.01
N GLU A 393 16.96 -3.84 -28.79
CA GLU A 393 16.20 -4.24 -29.98
C GLU A 393 17.08 -4.93 -31.05
N ASN A 394 18.40 -4.69 -31.06
CA ASN A 394 19.28 -5.33 -32.03
C ASN A 394 19.39 -6.84 -31.78
N GLN A 395 19.38 -7.24 -30.50
CA GLN A 395 19.48 -8.63 -30.10
C GLN A 395 18.11 -9.29 -29.93
N TYR A 396 17.15 -8.59 -29.33
CA TYR A 396 15.85 -9.18 -28.93
C TYR A 396 14.66 -8.71 -29.79
N GLY A 397 14.93 -7.90 -30.81
CA GLY A 397 13.93 -7.40 -31.78
C GLY A 397 13.12 -6.22 -31.26
N ASN A 398 12.28 -5.67 -32.12
CA ASN A 398 11.59 -4.40 -31.87
C ASN A 398 10.56 -4.45 -30.74
N ASP A 399 10.22 -3.28 -30.21
CA ASP A 399 9.11 -3.08 -29.28
C ASP A 399 7.78 -3.69 -29.76
N PHE A 400 6.94 -4.05 -28.78
CA PHE A 400 5.59 -4.56 -29.00
C PHE A 400 4.71 -4.27 -27.79
N LEU A 401 3.39 -4.36 -27.95
CA LEU A 401 2.48 -4.30 -26.80
C LEU A 401 2.22 -5.74 -26.31
N PRO A 402 2.52 -6.06 -25.04
CA PRO A 402 2.57 -7.43 -24.55
C PRO A 402 1.21 -8.08 -24.31
N ASP A 403 0.11 -7.31 -24.27
CA ASP A 403 -1.22 -7.85 -24.07
C ASP A 403 -1.93 -8.28 -25.37
N TRP A 404 -2.91 -9.18 -25.25
CA TRP A 404 -3.66 -9.79 -26.34
C TRP A 404 -4.49 -8.81 -27.17
N ASP A 405 -4.96 -7.71 -26.56
CA ASP A 405 -5.71 -6.65 -27.22
C ASP A 405 -4.82 -5.49 -27.71
N SER A 406 -3.50 -5.70 -27.70
CA SER A 406 -2.49 -4.71 -28.09
C SER A 406 -2.46 -3.50 -27.17
N THR A 407 -2.43 -3.72 -25.85
CA THR A 407 -2.10 -2.75 -24.82
C THR A 407 -0.92 -3.22 -23.96
N SER A 408 -0.48 -2.36 -23.04
CA SER A 408 0.39 -2.76 -21.95
C SER A 408 -0.34 -3.72 -21.02
N ILE A 409 0.40 -4.63 -20.37
CA ILE A 409 -0.13 -5.43 -19.26
C ILE A 409 -0.15 -4.60 -17.97
N ILE A 410 -0.91 -5.05 -16.98
CA ILE A 410 -1.03 -4.36 -15.69
C ILE A 410 0.13 -4.74 -14.78
N ASP A 411 0.80 -3.76 -14.16
CA ASP A 411 1.58 -3.96 -12.92
C ASP A 411 0.63 -3.77 -11.73
N LEU A 412 0.41 -4.82 -10.94
CA LEU A 412 -0.47 -4.78 -9.78
C LEU A 412 0.26 -4.28 -8.53
N PHE A 413 -0.40 -3.40 -7.77
CA PHE A 413 0.12 -2.81 -6.53
C PHE A 413 -0.67 -3.29 -5.31
N PRO A 414 -0.33 -4.46 -4.74
CA PRO A 414 -0.95 -4.92 -3.50
C PRO A 414 -0.39 -4.18 -2.28
N ARG A 415 -1.26 -3.96 -1.29
CA ARG A 415 -0.88 -3.44 0.03
C ARG A 415 -0.89 -4.53 1.10
N HIS A 416 -0.23 -4.25 2.21
CA HIS A 416 -0.27 -5.09 3.41
C HIS A 416 -1.71 -5.21 3.91
N THR A 417 -2.07 -6.40 4.42
CA THR A 417 -3.44 -6.67 4.88
C THR A 417 -3.94 -5.65 5.90
N HIS A 418 -3.10 -5.26 6.86
CA HIS A 418 -3.47 -4.39 7.99
C HIS A 418 -2.69 -3.07 8.03
N ARG A 419 -1.89 -2.76 6.99
CA ARG A 419 -1.05 -1.55 6.97
C ARG A 419 -1.02 -0.92 5.59
N ARG A 420 -0.82 0.40 5.54
CA ARG A 420 -0.68 1.19 4.31
C ARG A 420 0.74 1.14 3.76
N MET A 421 1.18 -0.07 3.41
CA MET A 421 2.55 -0.36 2.94
C MET A 421 2.49 -1.35 1.80
N GLY A 422 3.32 -1.17 0.77
CA GLY A 422 3.41 -2.03 -0.42
C GLY A 422 4.72 -2.80 -0.56
N TYR A 423 5.65 -2.70 0.41
CA TYR A 423 6.91 -3.44 0.34
C TYR A 423 6.69 -4.94 0.48
N THR A 424 7.40 -5.75 -0.30
CA THR A 424 7.32 -7.22 -0.26
C THR A 424 8.58 -7.82 0.33
N TRP A 425 9.70 -7.11 0.28
CA TRP A 425 10.96 -7.52 0.90
C TRP A 425 11.29 -6.66 2.13
N ARG A 426 11.76 -7.31 3.20
CA ARG A 426 12.25 -6.66 4.43
C ARG A 426 13.25 -7.56 5.14
N LYS A 427 14.41 -6.99 5.47
CA LYS A 427 15.39 -7.64 6.34
C LYS A 427 15.83 -6.72 7.47
N ASP A 428 15.52 -7.13 8.70
CA ASP A 428 15.97 -6.38 9.88
C ASP A 428 17.49 -6.40 10.01
N GLY A 429 18.08 -5.22 10.24
CA GLY A 429 19.53 -5.01 10.30
C GLY A 429 20.19 -4.88 8.92
N SER A 430 19.42 -4.90 7.83
CA SER A 430 19.92 -4.54 6.50
C SER A 430 20.06 -3.02 6.35
N SER A 431 21.07 -2.58 5.61
CA SER A 431 21.18 -1.20 5.15
C SER A 431 20.22 -0.87 4.00
N PHE A 432 19.70 -1.87 3.29
CA PHE A 432 18.65 -1.66 2.28
C PHE A 432 17.30 -1.41 2.96
N ASN A 433 16.54 -0.43 2.47
CA ASN A 433 15.17 -0.23 2.96
C ASN A 433 14.27 -1.35 2.48
N PRO A 434 13.19 -1.67 3.22
CA PRO A 434 12.11 -2.49 2.69
C PRO A 434 11.58 -1.94 1.38
N GLY A 435 11.29 -2.81 0.42
CA GLY A 435 10.93 -2.43 -0.94
C GLY A 435 9.99 -3.42 -1.64
N LYS A 436 9.31 -2.97 -2.71
CA LYS A 436 8.53 -3.82 -3.62
C LYS A 436 9.49 -4.52 -4.57
N LEU A 437 9.81 -5.78 -4.30
CA LEU A 437 10.67 -6.62 -5.14
C LEU A 437 9.90 -7.73 -5.84
N ASP A 438 8.75 -8.10 -5.28
CA ASP A 438 7.87 -9.13 -5.80
C ASP A 438 6.75 -8.45 -6.60
N TYR A 439 6.62 -8.81 -7.88
CA TYR A 439 5.69 -8.16 -8.81
C TYR A 439 4.64 -9.15 -9.29
N ILE A 440 3.51 -8.61 -9.74
CA ILE A 440 2.45 -9.34 -10.40
C ILE A 440 2.07 -8.55 -11.65
N PHE A 441 2.45 -9.07 -12.81
CA PHE A 441 1.98 -8.56 -14.08
C PHE A 441 0.89 -9.46 -14.64
N TYR A 442 -0.19 -8.90 -15.19
CA TYR A 442 -1.26 -9.72 -15.78
C TYR A 442 -1.95 -9.03 -16.96
N SER A 443 -2.57 -9.84 -17.80
CA SER A 443 -3.38 -9.38 -18.93
C SER A 443 -4.77 -8.96 -18.48
N ASP A 444 -5.09 -7.66 -18.51
CA ASP A 444 -6.44 -7.17 -18.24
C ASP A 444 -7.38 -7.37 -19.45
N ALA A 445 -6.84 -7.71 -20.62
CA ALA A 445 -7.62 -8.18 -21.76
C ALA A 445 -8.31 -9.53 -21.50
N THR A 446 -7.79 -10.34 -20.56
CA THR A 446 -8.27 -11.72 -20.33
C THR A 446 -8.57 -12.06 -18.88
N ILE A 447 -8.12 -11.24 -17.91
CA ILE A 447 -8.32 -11.46 -16.48
C ILE A 447 -8.97 -10.24 -15.84
N ASP A 448 -10.03 -10.48 -15.08
CA ASP A 448 -10.48 -9.53 -14.07
C ASP A 448 -9.81 -9.87 -12.73
N SER A 449 -9.28 -8.85 -12.06
CA SER A 449 -8.62 -9.05 -10.77
C SER A 449 -9.63 -9.12 -9.64
N GLY A 450 -9.55 -10.18 -8.84
CA GLY A 450 -10.22 -10.29 -7.55
C GLY A 450 -9.44 -9.57 -6.44
N LYS A 451 -9.47 -10.16 -5.25
CA LYS A 451 -8.73 -9.64 -4.11
C LYS A 451 -7.24 -9.84 -4.30
N HIS A 452 -6.45 -8.85 -3.88
CA HIS A 452 -5.00 -8.92 -3.86
C HIS A 452 -4.45 -8.22 -2.63
N PHE A 453 -3.39 -8.78 -2.04
CA PHE A 453 -2.78 -8.26 -0.82
C PHE A 453 -1.41 -8.90 -0.55
N ILE A 454 -0.65 -8.27 0.33
CA ILE A 454 0.57 -8.81 0.92
C ILE A 454 0.24 -9.20 2.36
N LEU A 455 0.42 -10.48 2.73
CA LEU A 455 0.23 -10.88 4.12
C LEU A 455 1.49 -10.53 4.92
N ASN A 456 1.31 -9.70 5.95
CA ASN A 456 2.35 -9.33 6.91
C ASN A 456 1.81 -9.54 8.33
N THR A 457 2.19 -10.64 8.99
CA THR A 457 1.64 -11.01 10.30
C THR A 457 2.08 -10.05 11.41
N LEU A 458 3.19 -9.33 11.21
CA LEU A 458 3.66 -8.28 12.14
C LEU A 458 2.69 -7.10 12.21
N ALA A 459 1.86 -6.90 11.18
CA ALA A 459 0.89 -5.82 11.12
C ALA A 459 -0.52 -6.24 11.59
N MET A 460 -0.77 -7.54 11.76
CA MET A 460 -2.09 -8.06 12.12
C MET A 460 -2.39 -7.88 13.60
N ASP A 461 -3.66 -7.63 13.93
CA ASP A 461 -4.12 -7.64 15.32
C ASP A 461 -4.29 -9.08 15.85
N GLU A 462 -4.30 -9.22 17.19
CA GLU A 462 -4.42 -10.53 17.86
C GLU A 462 -5.71 -11.28 17.47
N THR A 463 -6.81 -10.57 17.21
CA THR A 463 -8.09 -11.21 16.85
C THR A 463 -8.02 -11.81 15.46
N ALA A 464 -7.39 -11.12 14.51
CA ALA A 464 -7.17 -11.62 13.15
C ALA A 464 -6.20 -12.81 13.16
N LEU A 465 -5.08 -12.72 13.89
CA LEU A 465 -4.11 -13.80 14.04
C LEU A 465 -4.77 -15.08 14.57
N ASP A 466 -5.52 -14.98 15.68
CA ASP A 466 -6.25 -16.09 16.27
C ASP A 466 -7.29 -16.69 15.32
N TYR A 467 -8.00 -15.84 14.57
CA TYR A 467 -9.02 -16.29 13.62
C TYR A 467 -8.44 -17.13 12.47
N TYR A 468 -7.28 -16.73 11.94
CA TYR A 468 -6.62 -17.43 10.83
C TYR A 468 -5.64 -18.52 11.29
N GLY A 469 -5.43 -18.68 12.59
CA GLY A 469 -4.46 -19.64 13.13
C GLY A 469 -3.01 -19.28 12.82
N LEU A 470 -2.71 -17.98 12.72
CA LEU A 470 -1.39 -17.43 12.45
C LEU A 470 -0.71 -16.98 13.76
N GLU A 471 0.61 -17.01 13.78
CA GLU A 471 1.41 -16.39 14.84
C GLU A 471 1.94 -15.02 14.38
N TRP A 472 2.10 -14.08 15.31
CA TRP A 472 2.46 -12.69 14.98
C TRP A 472 3.77 -12.56 14.17
N HIS A 473 4.71 -13.48 14.34
CA HIS A 473 6.04 -13.49 13.73
C HIS A 473 6.16 -14.47 12.56
N ASP A 474 5.06 -15.09 12.11
CA ASP A 474 5.09 -16.10 11.04
C ASP A 474 5.77 -15.58 9.77
N THR A 475 5.37 -14.41 9.26
CA THR A 475 5.97 -13.88 8.02
C THR A 475 7.40 -13.40 8.22
N GLN A 476 7.80 -13.08 9.46
CA GLN A 476 9.18 -12.66 9.76
C GLN A 476 10.15 -13.84 9.85
N GLU A 477 9.72 -14.96 10.44
CA GLU A 477 10.58 -16.14 10.60
C GLU A 477 10.58 -17.04 9.37
N ALA A 478 9.52 -16.99 8.54
CA ALA A 478 9.45 -17.79 7.32
C ALA A 478 10.48 -17.33 6.27
N SER A 479 10.48 -16.04 5.91
CA SER A 479 11.29 -15.49 4.83
C SER A 479 11.52 -13.99 5.05
N ASP A 480 12.55 -13.42 4.41
CA ASP A 480 12.71 -11.97 4.29
C ASP A 480 11.82 -11.36 3.19
N HIS A 481 11.15 -12.20 2.41
CA HIS A 481 10.03 -11.82 1.56
C HIS A 481 8.68 -12.07 2.25
N LEU A 482 7.68 -11.30 1.87
CA LEU A 482 6.30 -11.44 2.29
C LEU A 482 5.50 -12.16 1.19
N PRO A 483 4.58 -13.07 1.54
CA PRO A 483 3.71 -13.72 0.57
C PRO A 483 2.79 -12.72 -0.12
N VAL A 484 2.79 -12.72 -1.45
CA VAL A 484 1.93 -11.85 -2.28
C VAL A 484 0.81 -12.68 -2.89
N VAL A 485 -0.42 -12.23 -2.70
CA VAL A 485 -1.64 -12.94 -3.12
C VAL A 485 -2.39 -12.13 -4.17
N PHE A 486 -2.89 -12.84 -5.18
CA PHE A 486 -3.74 -12.30 -6.23
C PHE A 486 -4.79 -13.34 -6.64
N ASP A 487 -6.05 -12.95 -6.56
CA ASP A 487 -7.19 -13.75 -7.01
C ASP A 487 -7.53 -13.40 -8.46
N ILE A 488 -7.72 -14.43 -9.29
CA ILE A 488 -8.10 -14.35 -10.70
C ILE A 488 -9.56 -14.78 -10.82
N TYR A 489 -10.35 -13.99 -11.55
CA TYR A 489 -11.61 -14.47 -12.12
C TYR A 489 -11.77 -13.92 -13.54
N THR A 490 -12.69 -14.50 -14.30
CA THR A 490 -13.07 -14.01 -15.62
C THR A 490 -14.56 -13.68 -15.61
N ASN A 491 -14.91 -12.44 -15.93
CA ASN A 491 -16.32 -12.05 -15.95
C ASN A 491 -16.96 -12.54 -17.26
N ASN A 492 -17.63 -13.69 -17.20
CA ASN A 492 -18.40 -14.23 -18.33
C ASN A 492 -19.69 -13.44 -18.62
N ASP A 493 -20.06 -12.48 -17.77
CA ASP A 493 -21.26 -11.65 -17.91
C ASP A 493 -20.89 -10.17 -18.13
N VAL A 494 -21.15 -9.67 -19.35
CA VAL A 494 -21.05 -8.25 -19.68
C VAL A 494 -22.18 -7.48 -18.99
N GLY A 495 -21.98 -7.16 -17.71
CA GLY A 495 -22.87 -6.32 -16.91
C GLY A 495 -22.05 -5.30 -16.15
N ILE A 496 -22.20 -4.02 -16.46
CA ILE A 496 -21.66 -2.95 -15.61
C ILE A 496 -22.48 -2.95 -14.32
N GLU A 497 -22.03 -3.67 -13.30
CA GLU A 497 -22.32 -3.32 -11.91
C GLU A 497 -21.03 -2.83 -11.28
N LYS A 498 -20.95 -1.50 -11.10
CA LYS A 498 -20.02 -0.93 -10.13
C LYS A 498 -20.45 -1.43 -8.77
N ASP A 499 -19.90 -2.55 -8.34
CA ASP A 499 -20.22 -3.09 -7.03
C ASP A 499 -19.51 -2.27 -5.96
N HIS A 500 -20.33 -1.53 -5.23
CA HIS A 500 -19.98 -0.95 -3.96
C HIS A 500 -19.53 -2.08 -3.03
N ILE A 501 -18.33 -1.96 -2.45
CA ILE A 501 -17.82 -2.83 -1.38
C ILE A 501 -18.88 -2.88 -0.27
N LEU A 502 -19.65 -3.96 -0.24
CA LEU A 502 -20.69 -4.22 0.74
C LEU A 502 -20.03 -4.95 1.93
N PRO A 503 -20.04 -4.39 3.15
CA PRO A 503 -19.50 -5.07 4.32
C PRO A 503 -20.16 -6.44 4.50
N ILE A 504 -19.40 -7.52 4.73
CA ILE A 504 -19.98 -8.87 4.87
C ILE A 504 -20.64 -9.07 6.25
N MET A 505 -20.44 -8.13 7.18
CA MET A 505 -20.98 -8.16 8.54
C MET A 505 -21.89 -6.94 8.81
N PRO A 506 -22.91 -7.07 9.69
CA PRO A 506 -23.61 -5.91 10.19
C PRO A 506 -22.63 -4.97 10.90
N THR A 507 -22.59 -3.70 10.50
CA THR A 507 -21.64 -2.71 11.03
C THR A 507 -22.42 -1.52 11.58
N LEU A 508 -22.09 -1.07 12.79
CA LEU A 508 -22.58 0.20 13.33
C LEU A 508 -21.49 1.26 13.15
N TYR A 509 -21.73 2.25 12.30
CA TYR A 509 -20.78 3.33 12.07
C TYR A 509 -20.89 4.40 13.18
N PRO A 510 -19.80 5.13 13.45
CA PRO A 510 -19.84 6.29 14.32
C PRO A 510 -20.97 7.24 13.90
N ASN A 511 -21.68 7.80 14.88
CA ASN A 511 -22.71 8.78 14.58
C ASN A 511 -22.07 10.08 14.06
N TYR A 512 -22.69 10.75 13.11
CA TYR A 512 -22.22 12.06 12.63
C TYR A 512 -23.34 13.11 12.67
N PRO A 513 -23.07 14.31 13.22
CA PRO A 513 -21.83 14.73 13.88
C PRO A 513 -21.58 14.03 15.24
N ASN A 514 -20.32 14.02 15.72
CA ASN A 514 -19.94 13.62 17.08
C ASN A 514 -18.63 14.34 17.49
N PRO A 515 -18.61 15.21 18.52
CA PRO A 515 -19.75 15.65 19.33
C PRO A 515 -20.83 16.35 18.49
N PHE A 516 -22.09 16.27 18.92
CA PHE A 516 -23.21 16.90 18.23
C PHE A 516 -23.95 17.90 19.10
N ASN A 517 -24.52 18.92 18.45
CA ASN A 517 -25.48 19.84 19.06
C ASN A 517 -26.84 19.63 18.41
N SER A 518 -27.87 19.36 19.21
CA SER A 518 -29.27 19.07 18.83
C SER A 518 -29.57 17.74 18.13
N THR A 519 -28.87 17.37 17.05
CA THR A 519 -29.19 16.14 16.29
C THR A 519 -27.95 15.41 15.80
N THR A 520 -28.01 14.09 15.72
CA THR A 520 -26.97 13.23 15.12
C THR A 520 -27.58 12.13 14.27
N THR A 521 -26.84 11.67 13.26
CA THR A 521 -27.22 10.56 12.39
C THR A 521 -26.43 9.33 12.79
N ILE A 522 -27.14 8.24 13.10
CA ILE A 522 -26.56 6.93 13.38
C ILE A 522 -26.72 6.08 12.12
N THR A 523 -25.61 5.66 11.56
CA THR A 523 -25.58 4.84 10.35
C THR A 523 -25.22 3.42 10.72
N PHE A 524 -25.94 2.44 10.16
CA PHE A 524 -25.54 1.04 10.24
C PHE A 524 -25.77 0.33 8.91
N TYR A 525 -24.95 -0.67 8.65
CA TYR A 525 -25.03 -1.53 7.48
C TYR A 525 -25.55 -2.91 7.86
N LEU A 526 -26.35 -3.52 6.97
CA LEU A 526 -26.77 -4.92 7.07
C LEU A 526 -26.33 -5.70 5.85
N SER A 527 -25.65 -6.84 6.05
CA SER A 527 -25.20 -7.75 4.98
C SER A 527 -26.30 -8.68 4.47
N LYS A 528 -27.41 -8.80 5.19
CA LYS A 528 -28.63 -9.52 4.78
C LYS A 528 -29.85 -8.89 5.47
N PRO A 529 -31.08 -9.10 4.94
CA PRO A 529 -32.28 -8.57 5.57
C PRO A 529 -32.54 -9.16 6.97
N GLU A 530 -32.43 -8.35 8.02
CA GLU A 530 -32.48 -8.78 9.42
C GLU A 530 -33.38 -7.91 10.30
N ILE A 531 -33.76 -8.42 11.48
CA ILE A 531 -34.44 -7.63 12.52
C ILE A 531 -33.39 -6.82 13.28
N VAL A 532 -33.62 -5.51 13.36
CA VAL A 532 -32.72 -4.56 13.99
C VAL A 532 -33.36 -3.94 15.22
N ASP A 533 -32.60 -3.89 16.29
CA ASP A 533 -32.91 -3.20 17.55
C ASP A 533 -31.89 -2.09 17.79
N LEU A 534 -32.25 -0.83 17.56
CA LEU A 534 -31.37 0.32 17.83
C LEU A 534 -31.91 1.15 18.99
N SER A 535 -31.10 1.32 20.03
CA SER A 535 -31.46 2.09 21.23
C SER A 535 -30.34 3.03 21.66
N ILE A 536 -30.68 4.09 22.36
CA ILE A 536 -29.73 4.96 23.04
C ILE A 536 -29.72 4.62 24.53
N VAL A 537 -28.52 4.49 25.12
CA VAL A 537 -28.32 4.23 26.55
C VAL A 537 -27.42 5.30 27.18
N ASP A 538 -27.59 5.53 28.48
CA ASP A 538 -26.70 6.39 29.27
C ASP A 538 -25.46 5.62 29.78
N VAL A 539 -24.54 6.32 30.44
CA VAL A 539 -23.32 5.73 31.04
C VAL A 539 -23.58 4.66 32.10
N MET A 540 -24.80 4.58 32.63
CA MET A 540 -25.22 3.54 33.59
C MET A 540 -25.90 2.36 32.88
N GLY A 541 -25.99 2.38 31.54
CA GLY A 541 -26.64 1.36 30.72
C GLY A 541 -28.17 1.46 30.71
N ASN A 542 -28.77 2.53 31.25
CA ASN A 542 -30.21 2.70 31.19
C ASN A 542 -30.64 3.13 29.79
N THR A 543 -31.71 2.53 29.26
CA THR A 543 -32.27 2.96 27.97
C THR A 543 -32.89 4.35 28.06
N VAL A 544 -32.32 5.27 27.29
CA VAL A 544 -32.74 6.66 27.16
C VAL A 544 -33.82 6.79 26.08
N GLN A 545 -33.61 6.13 24.94
CA GLN A 545 -34.52 6.17 23.79
C GLN A 545 -34.46 4.85 23.00
N LYS A 546 -35.57 4.43 22.40
CA LYS A 546 -35.58 3.35 21.39
C LYS A 546 -35.88 3.97 20.03
N LEU A 547 -34.94 3.82 19.09
CA LEU A 547 -35.04 4.48 17.79
C LEU A 547 -35.78 3.60 16.77
N ILE A 548 -35.41 2.31 16.68
CA ILE A 548 -36.08 1.35 15.79
C ILE A 548 -36.12 -0.06 16.40
N HIS A 549 -37.18 -0.80 16.06
CA HIS A 549 -37.32 -2.25 16.27
C HIS A 549 -38.10 -2.84 15.08
N GLU A 550 -37.43 -3.15 13.98
CA GLU A 550 -38.08 -3.62 12.76
C GLU A 550 -37.13 -4.41 11.85
N LYS A 551 -37.70 -5.10 10.86
CA LYS A 551 -36.92 -5.78 9.81
C LYS A 551 -36.46 -4.77 8.77
N ARG A 552 -35.16 -4.74 8.46
CA ARG A 552 -34.54 -3.84 7.47
C ARG A 552 -33.95 -4.63 6.31
N PRO A 553 -33.95 -4.09 5.08
CA PRO A 553 -33.29 -4.70 3.93
C PRO A 553 -31.76 -4.64 4.06
N VAL A 554 -31.07 -5.37 3.18
CA VAL A 554 -29.62 -5.22 2.98
C VAL A 554 -29.26 -3.77 2.63
N GLY A 555 -28.09 -3.30 3.05
CA GLY A 555 -27.60 -1.96 2.75
C GLY A 555 -27.48 -1.03 3.96
N ASN A 556 -27.09 0.21 3.69
CA ASN A 556 -26.97 1.27 4.70
C ASN A 556 -28.35 1.77 5.16
N SER A 557 -28.51 1.93 6.46
CA SER A 557 -29.66 2.57 7.10
C SER A 557 -29.19 3.75 7.94
N LEU A 558 -29.86 4.90 7.79
CA LEU A 558 -29.58 6.13 8.53
C LEU A 558 -30.73 6.42 9.48
N ILE A 559 -30.44 6.55 10.77
CA ILE A 559 -31.42 6.82 11.83
C ILE A 559 -31.00 8.06 12.60
N ASN A 560 -31.89 9.05 12.68
CA ASN A 560 -31.61 10.29 13.40
C ASN A 560 -32.00 10.19 14.87
N TRP A 561 -31.16 10.75 15.74
CA TRP A 561 -31.51 11.03 17.12
C TRP A 561 -31.39 12.53 17.40
N ASP A 562 -32.43 13.10 18.00
CA ASP A 562 -32.58 14.54 18.27
C ASP A 562 -32.28 14.92 19.73
N GLY A 563 -31.56 14.05 20.45
CA GLY A 563 -31.21 14.29 21.85
C GLY A 563 -32.43 14.29 22.78
N THR A 564 -33.48 13.52 22.46
CA THR A 564 -34.66 13.33 23.32
C THR A 564 -34.74 11.92 23.93
N ASN A 565 -35.42 11.80 25.08
CA ASN A 565 -35.74 10.53 25.72
C ASN A 565 -37.10 9.96 25.24
N MET A 566 -37.52 8.81 25.78
CA MET A 566 -38.81 8.18 25.45
C MET A 566 -40.06 9.03 25.73
N MET A 567 -39.97 10.09 26.54
CA MET A 567 -41.07 11.04 26.80
C MET A 567 -41.06 12.24 25.85
N GLY A 568 -40.12 12.29 24.89
CA GLY A 568 -39.91 13.42 23.99
C GLY A 568 -39.21 14.61 24.66
N GLU A 569 -38.67 14.42 25.87
CA GLU A 569 -37.97 15.46 26.60
C GLU A 569 -36.49 15.47 26.21
N SER A 570 -35.95 16.67 26.06
CA SER A 570 -34.52 16.89 25.82
C SER A 570 -33.65 16.32 26.95
N VAL A 571 -32.63 15.53 26.60
CA VAL A 571 -31.63 15.04 27.56
C VAL A 571 -30.50 16.06 27.77
N THR A 572 -29.75 15.92 28.86
CA THR A 572 -28.64 16.82 29.25
C THR A 572 -27.38 16.58 28.41
N SER A 573 -26.48 17.58 28.30
CA SER A 573 -25.14 17.37 27.73
C SER A 573 -24.42 16.24 28.48
N GLY A 574 -23.72 15.38 27.74
CA GLY A 574 -23.07 14.21 28.34
C GLY A 574 -22.74 13.10 27.35
N ILE A 575 -22.23 11.99 27.88
CA ILE A 575 -21.89 10.79 27.14
C ILE A 575 -23.11 9.86 27.08
N TYR A 576 -23.40 9.36 25.88
CA TYR A 576 -24.43 8.38 25.58
C TYR A 576 -23.83 7.29 24.69
N PHE A 577 -24.52 6.17 24.53
CA PHE A 577 -24.12 5.12 23.59
C PHE A 577 -25.29 4.73 22.70
N SER A 578 -25.06 4.60 21.40
CA SER A 578 -25.99 3.93 20.50
C SER A 578 -25.70 2.44 20.54
N LEU A 579 -26.69 1.63 20.87
CA LEU A 579 -26.62 0.17 20.96
C LEU A 579 -27.46 -0.45 19.85
N LEU A 580 -26.80 -1.12 18.91
CA LEU A 580 -27.40 -1.85 17.80
C LEU A 580 -27.38 -3.35 18.13
N LYS A 581 -28.54 -4.01 18.10
CA LYS A 581 -28.64 -5.47 18.19
C LYS A 581 -29.18 -6.06 16.90
N VAL A 582 -28.42 -7.00 16.34
CA VAL A 582 -28.72 -7.70 15.07
C VAL A 582 -28.20 -9.13 15.19
N ASP A 583 -29.01 -10.11 14.83
CA ASP A 583 -28.62 -11.54 14.79
C ASP A 583 -27.97 -12.04 16.10
N GLY A 584 -28.52 -11.61 17.25
CA GLY A 584 -28.00 -11.98 18.58
C GLY A 584 -26.69 -11.29 18.99
N ARG A 585 -26.08 -10.48 18.12
CA ARG A 585 -24.89 -9.67 18.41
C ARG A 585 -25.27 -8.26 18.83
N SER A 586 -24.36 -7.58 19.55
CA SER A 586 -24.53 -6.20 19.98
C SER A 586 -23.32 -5.37 19.55
N PHE A 587 -23.57 -4.22 18.94
CA PHE A 587 -22.57 -3.24 18.53
C PHE A 587 -22.87 -1.92 19.24
N GLU A 588 -21.84 -1.18 19.64
CA GLU A 588 -22.01 0.07 20.36
C GLU A 588 -21.10 1.17 19.82
N ASN A 589 -21.59 2.41 19.83
CA ASN A 589 -20.78 3.60 19.55
C ASN A 589 -21.01 4.67 20.61
N LYS A 590 -19.92 5.27 21.08
CA LYS A 590 -19.92 6.37 22.04
C LYS A 590 -20.35 7.67 21.35
N MET A 591 -21.29 8.36 21.96
CA MET A 591 -21.84 9.64 21.49
C MET A 591 -21.63 10.73 22.54
N VAL A 592 -21.25 11.94 22.11
CA VAL A 592 -21.07 13.11 22.97
C VAL A 592 -22.07 14.19 22.55
N LEU A 593 -23.06 14.44 23.41
CA LEU A 593 -24.03 15.52 23.21
C LEU A 593 -23.53 16.81 23.87
N LEU A 594 -23.42 17.87 23.07
CA LEU A 594 -23.13 19.24 23.52
C LEU A 594 -24.40 20.09 23.41
N LYS A 595 -24.84 20.66 24.52
CA LYS A 595 -25.83 21.75 24.56
C LYS A 595 -25.25 22.97 25.21
#